data_AF-A0A944V351-F1
#
_entry.id   AF-A0A944V351-F1
#
_cell.length_a   1.000
_cell.length_b   1.000
_cell.length_c   1.000
_cell.angle_alpha   90.00
_cell.angle_beta   90.00
_cell.angle_gamma   90.00
#
_symmetry.space_group_name_H-M   'P 1'
#
loop_
_entity.id
_entity.type
_entity.pdbx_description
1 polymer ?
#
loop_
_entity_poly.entity_id
_entity_poly.type
_entity_poly.pdbx_seq_one_letter_code
_entity_poly.pdbx_strand_id
1 'polypeptide(L)'
;MHEVLHAIGFLIFGKLKYSQVQIGIKWKFLTPYAHCKIPLKASVYRIALLLPAILLGVIPSIIAYIFGIGWLLIYGILFTILAGGDILVFWIIRKVKNNELVKDHPEQCGCFIVNN
;
A
#
# COMPACT_ATOMS: atom_id res chain seq x y z
N MET A 1 -10.75 -1.81 4.20
CA MET A 1 -10.49 -0.43 3.71
C MET A 1 -9.02 -0.24 3.34
N HIS A 2 -8.07 -0.57 4.23
CA HIS A 2 -6.63 -0.50 3.96
C HIS A 2 -6.22 -1.18 2.63
N GLU A 3 -6.46 -2.48 2.50
CA GLU A 3 -6.17 -3.23 1.26
C GLU A 3 -6.96 -2.75 0.03
N VAL A 4 -8.15 -2.18 0.24
CA VAL A 4 -8.95 -1.62 -0.87
C VAL A 4 -8.25 -0.39 -1.43
N LEU A 5 -7.60 0.42 -0.59
CA LEU A 5 -6.82 1.56 -1.05
C LEU A 5 -5.57 1.11 -1.82
N HIS A 6 -4.88 0.06 -1.39
CA HIS A 6 -3.81 -0.53 -2.20
C HIS A 6 -4.33 -0.97 -3.58
N ALA A 7 -5.46 -1.69 -3.61
CA ALA A 7 -6.09 -2.12 -4.84
C ALA A 7 -6.50 -0.93 -5.75
N ILE A 8 -7.08 0.12 -5.19
CA ILE A 8 -7.40 1.36 -5.91
C ILE A 8 -6.13 2.00 -6.47
N GLY A 9 -5.05 2.04 -5.69
CA GLY A 9 -3.76 2.53 -6.15
C GLY A 9 -3.24 1.75 -7.36
N PHE A 10 -3.34 0.43 -7.32
CA PHE A 10 -2.98 -0.44 -8.45
C PHE A 10 -3.84 -0.18 -9.68
N LEU A 11 -5.17 -0.05 -9.52
CA LEU A 11 -6.09 0.18 -10.62
C LEU A 11 -5.87 1.56 -11.28
N ILE A 12 -5.75 2.61 -10.47
CA ILE A 12 -5.64 3.99 -10.98
C ILE A 12 -4.24 4.27 -11.50
N PHE A 13 -3.20 4.08 -10.68
CA PHE A 13 -1.83 4.46 -11.05
C PHE A 13 -1.16 3.41 -11.94
N GLY A 14 -1.52 2.14 -11.78
CA GLY A 14 -1.04 1.05 -12.63
C GLY A 14 -1.84 0.84 -13.91
N LYS A 15 -3.00 1.52 -14.04
CA LYS A 15 -3.95 1.32 -15.14
C LYS A 15 -4.34 -0.16 -15.30
N LEU A 16 -4.44 -0.86 -14.17
CA LEU A 16 -4.75 -2.27 -14.11
C LEU A 16 -6.26 -2.50 -14.23
N LYS A 17 -6.64 -3.67 -14.74
CA LYS A 17 -8.02 -4.14 -14.73
C LYS A 17 -8.32 -4.80 -13.38
N TYR A 18 -9.59 -4.74 -12.93
CA TYR A 18 -10.04 -5.42 -11.71
C TYR A 18 -9.67 -6.91 -11.67
N SER A 19 -9.67 -7.62 -12.80
CA SER A 19 -9.28 -9.03 -12.88
C SER A 19 -7.80 -9.30 -12.54
N GLN A 20 -6.96 -8.27 -12.60
CA GLN A 20 -5.51 -8.34 -12.36
C GLN A 20 -5.14 -8.02 -10.90
N VAL A 21 -6.09 -7.56 -10.10
CA VAL A 21 -5.92 -7.25 -8.68
C VAL A 21 -6.75 -8.23 -7.85
N GLN A 22 -6.18 -8.75 -6.78
CA GLN A 22 -6.84 -9.67 -5.87
C GLN A 22 -6.78 -9.13 -4.45
N ILE A 23 -7.93 -9.05 -3.80
CA ILE A 23 -8.02 -8.77 -2.37
C ILE A 23 -8.40 -10.08 -1.68
N GLY A 24 -7.72 -10.42 -0.59
CA GLY A 24 -7.99 -11.64 0.17
C GLY A 24 -7.54 -11.53 1.61
N ILE A 25 -7.66 -12.65 2.33
CA ILE A 25 -7.17 -12.81 3.70
C ILE A 25 -6.22 -14.00 3.73
N LYS A 26 -5.00 -13.79 4.22
CA LYS A 26 -4.07 -14.87 4.53
C LYS A 26 -4.47 -15.47 5.88
N TRP A 27 -5.35 -16.47 5.86
CA TRP A 27 -5.91 -17.11 7.06
C TRP A 27 -4.85 -17.58 8.07
N LYS A 28 -3.68 -18.05 7.59
CA LYS A 28 -2.57 -18.46 8.45
C LYS A 28 -2.05 -17.34 9.36
N PHE A 29 -2.14 -16.09 8.90
CA PHE A 29 -1.65 -14.91 9.62
C PHE A 29 -2.78 -13.93 9.97
N LEU A 30 -4.03 -14.26 9.62
CA LEU A 30 -5.22 -13.40 9.71
C LEU A 30 -5.01 -11.98 9.14
N THR A 31 -4.11 -11.84 8.17
CA THR A 31 -3.77 -10.56 7.57
C THR A 31 -4.51 -10.40 6.24
N PRO A 32 -5.25 -9.29 6.04
CA PRO A 32 -5.79 -8.98 4.73
C PRO A 32 -4.62 -8.63 3.79
N TYR A 33 -4.79 -8.86 2.49
CA TYR A 33 -3.78 -8.50 1.49
C TYR A 33 -4.43 -8.04 0.18
N ALA A 34 -3.76 -7.12 -0.50
CA ALA A 34 -4.01 -6.73 -1.88
C ALA A 34 -2.83 -7.15 -2.76
N HIS A 35 -3.03 -8.12 -3.63
CA HIS A 35 -2.02 -8.66 -4.51
C HIS A 35 -2.26 -8.23 -5.96
N CYS A 36 -1.20 -7.76 -6.62
CA CYS A 36 -1.20 -7.54 -8.07
C CYS A 36 -0.63 -8.77 -8.79
N LYS A 37 -1.44 -9.40 -9.65
CA LYS A 37 -1.07 -10.64 -10.35
C LYS A 37 -0.01 -10.44 -11.45
N ILE A 38 0.07 -9.23 -11.99
CA ILE A 38 1.00 -8.88 -13.07
C ILE A 38 2.13 -7.98 -12.57
N PRO A 39 3.30 -7.98 -13.24
CA PRO A 39 4.35 -7.02 -12.94
C PRO A 39 3.90 -5.58 -13.19
N LEU A 40 4.31 -4.66 -12.33
CA LEU A 40 4.03 -3.23 -12.45
C LEU A 40 5.29 -2.40 -12.20
N LYS A 41 5.29 -1.13 -12.64
CA LYS A 41 6.43 -0.23 -12.39
C LYS A 41 6.66 -0.03 -10.90
N ALA A 42 7.92 0.00 -10.47
CA ALA A 42 8.30 0.24 -9.07
C ALA A 42 7.80 1.59 -8.53
N SER A 43 7.64 2.60 -9.40
CA SER A 43 7.01 3.88 -9.01
C SER A 43 5.54 3.71 -8.63
N VAL A 44 4.76 3.00 -9.45
CA VAL A 44 3.35 2.71 -9.20
C VAL A 44 3.19 1.88 -7.93
N TYR A 45 4.03 0.86 -7.76
CA TYR A 45 3.97 -0.01 -6.58
C TYR A 45 4.19 0.80 -5.30
N ARG A 46 5.18 1.70 -5.27
CA ARG A 46 5.43 2.60 -4.14
C ARG A 46 4.26 3.54 -3.82
N ILE A 47 3.62 4.11 -4.85
CA ILE A 47 2.47 4.99 -4.66
C ILE A 47 1.29 4.21 -4.06
N ALA A 48 0.99 3.03 -4.62
CA ALA A 48 -0.08 2.18 -4.11
C ALA A 48 0.17 1.73 -2.68
N LEU A 49 1.42 1.45 -2.32
CA LEU A 49 1.85 1.05 -0.98
C LEU A 49 1.68 2.17 0.06
N LEU A 50 1.98 3.41 -0.29
CA LEU A 50 1.83 4.54 0.64
C LEU A 50 0.39 5.07 0.74
N LEU A 51 -0.50 4.68 -0.19
CA LEU A 51 -1.84 5.25 -0.30
C LEU A 51 -2.67 5.11 0.99
N PRO A 52 -2.71 3.95 1.67
CA PRO A 52 -3.49 3.83 2.90
C PRO A 52 -2.90 4.65 4.04
N ALA A 53 -1.57 4.68 4.19
CA ALA A 53 -0.90 5.48 5.22
C ALA A 53 -1.25 6.97 5.10
N ILE A 54 -1.31 7.47 3.86
CA ILE A 54 -1.62 8.87 3.58
C ILE A 54 -3.11 9.17 3.79
N LEU A 55 -4.00 8.38 3.18
CA LEU A 55 -5.44 8.65 3.17
C LEU A 55 -6.13 8.34 4.50
N LEU A 56 -5.68 7.30 5.22
CA LEU A 56 -6.29 6.89 6.48
C LEU A 56 -5.53 7.40 7.70
N GLY A 57 -4.23 7.64 7.55
CA GLY A 57 -3.38 8.12 8.63
C GLY A 57 -3.15 9.62 8.58
N VAL A 58 -2.28 10.05 7.66
CA VAL A 58 -1.74 11.42 7.61
C VAL A 58 -2.83 12.47 7.41
N ILE A 59 -3.71 12.30 6.43
CA ILE A 59 -4.76 13.29 6.15
C ILE A 59 -5.74 13.43 7.34
N PRO A 60 -6.31 12.34 7.90
CA PRO A 60 -7.12 12.42 9.11
C PRO A 60 -6.40 13.06 10.29
N SER A 61 -5.12 12.76 10.51
CA SER A 61 -4.33 13.38 11.58
C SER A 61 -4.17 14.89 11.40
N ILE A 62 -3.90 15.37 10.19
CA ILE A 62 -3.77 16.81 9.89
C ILE A 62 -5.11 17.52 10.11
N ILE A 63 -6.20 16.96 9.59
CA ILE A 63 -7.56 17.51 9.78
C ILE A 63 -7.88 17.56 11.28
N ALA A 64 -7.65 16.47 11.99
CA ALA A 64 -7.92 16.40 13.43
C ALA A 64 -7.14 17.46 14.22
N TYR A 65 -5.88 17.69 13.87
CA TYR A 65 -5.05 18.71 14.51
C TYR A 65 -5.59 20.12 14.25
N ILE A 66 -5.97 20.45 13.01
CA ILE A 66 -6.48 21.77 12.63
C ILE A 66 -7.82 22.08 13.34
N PHE A 67 -8.71 21.09 13.43
CA PHE A 67 -10.07 21.28 13.97
C PHE A 67 -10.21 20.88 15.45
N GLY A 68 -9.15 20.41 16.10
CA GLY A 68 -9.18 19.99 17.51
C GLY A 68 -10.01 18.72 17.77
N ILE A 69 -10.10 17.80 16.80
CA ILE A 69 -10.96 16.61 16.88
C ILE A 69 -10.16 15.41 17.42
N GLY A 70 -10.17 15.23 18.74
CA GLY A 70 -9.32 14.23 19.42
C GLY A 70 -9.49 12.79 18.94
N TRP A 71 -10.72 12.31 18.71
CA TRP A 71 -10.94 10.92 18.27
C TRP A 71 -10.39 10.68 16.85
N LEU A 72 -10.47 11.68 15.97
CA LEU A 72 -9.95 11.60 14.60
C LEU A 72 -8.43 11.61 14.59
N LEU A 73 -7.81 12.29 15.56
CA LEU A 73 -6.36 12.28 15.73
C LEU A 73 -5.87 10.87 16.11
N ILE A 74 -6.53 10.24 17.09
CA ILE A 74 -6.23 8.87 17.50
C ILE A 74 -6.42 7.91 16.31
N TYR A 75 -7.51 8.06 15.57
CA TYR A 75 -7.76 7.30 14.35
C TYR A 75 -6.60 7.42 13.34
N GLY A 76 -6.18 8.63 13.01
CA GLY A 76 -5.10 8.85 12.04
C GLY A 76 -3.76 8.27 12.53
N ILE A 77 -3.41 8.48 13.80
CA ILE A 77 -2.18 7.91 14.39
C ILE A 77 -2.20 6.38 14.32
N LEU A 78 -3.31 5.74 14.69
CA LEU A 78 -3.44 4.29 14.64
C LEU A 78 -3.26 3.76 13.22
N PHE A 79 -3.90 4.36 12.22
CA PHE A 79 -3.77 3.92 10.83
C PHE A 79 -2.38 4.19 10.25
N THR A 80 -1.67 5.25 10.69
CA THR A 80 -0.26 5.44 10.35
C THR A 80 0.63 4.33 10.93
N ILE A 81 0.41 3.92 12.19
CA ILE A 81 1.16 2.82 12.82
C ILE A 81 0.87 1.49 12.11
N LEU A 82 -0.39 1.20 11.80
CA LEU A 82 -0.79 -0.01 11.10
C LEU A 82 -0.19 -0.10 9.69
N ALA A 83 0.04 1.04 9.03
CA ALA A 83 0.73 1.10 7.75
C ALA A 83 2.27 0.99 7.87
N GLY A 84 2.82 0.72 9.06
CA GLY A 84 4.26 0.59 9.27
C GLY A 84 4.91 -0.48 8.39
N GLY A 85 4.21 -1.59 8.12
CA GLY A 85 4.66 -2.63 7.19
C GLY A 85 4.82 -2.12 5.76
N ASP A 86 3.88 -1.29 5.31
CA ASP A 86 3.91 -0.69 3.97
C ASP A 86 5.08 0.30 3.84
N ILE A 87 5.32 1.09 4.87
CA ILE A 87 6.45 2.03 4.93
C ILE A 87 7.78 1.26 4.92
N LEU A 88 7.86 0.13 5.63
CA LEU A 88 9.03 -0.74 5.62
C LEU A 88 9.29 -1.30 4.20
N VAL A 89 8.27 -1.83 3.54
CA VAL A 89 8.40 -2.35 2.17
C VAL A 89 8.79 -1.23 1.21
N PHE A 90 8.18 -0.04 1.32
CA PHE A 90 8.56 1.14 0.55
C PHE A 90 10.04 1.47 0.73
N TRP A 91 10.53 1.42 1.97
CA TRP A 91 11.92 1.67 2.31
C TRP A 91 12.85 0.62 1.70
N ILE A 92 12.49 -0.66 1.74
CA ILE A 92 13.27 -1.75 1.16
C ILE A 92 13.47 -1.52 -0.35
N ILE A 93 12.39 -1.16 -1.06
CA ILE A 93 12.41 -0.99 -2.53
C ILE A 93 12.81 0.43 -2.98
N ARG A 94 13.19 1.32 -2.07
CA ARG A 94 13.44 2.75 -2.38
C ARG A 94 14.53 3.00 -3.43
N LYS A 95 15.46 2.04 -3.58
CA LYS A 95 16.57 2.11 -4.54
C LYS A 95 16.25 1.46 -5.89
N VAL A 96 15.11 0.80 -6.04
CA VAL A 96 14.65 0.19 -7.30
C VAL A 96 14.30 1.32 -8.28
N LYS A 97 14.77 1.21 -9.54
CA LYS A 97 14.53 2.29 -10.51
C LYS A 97 13.05 2.41 -10.81
N ASN A 98 12.57 3.64 -10.98
CA ASN A 98 11.13 3.92 -11.17
C ASN A 98 10.47 3.11 -12.30
N ASN A 99 11.21 2.83 -13.37
CA ASN A 99 10.72 2.13 -14.55
C ASN A 99 10.94 0.61 -14.52
N GLU A 100 11.65 0.07 -13.53
CA GLU A 100 11.81 -1.37 -13.38
C GLU A 100 10.46 -2.00 -13.01
N LEU A 101 10.23 -3.18 -13.59
CA LEU A 101 9.04 -3.96 -13.29
C LEU A 101 9.26 -4.75 -12.01
N VAL A 102 8.31 -4.65 -11.10
CA VAL A 102 8.27 -5.38 -9.86
C VAL A 102 7.03 -6.24 -9.79
N LYS A 103 7.17 -7.45 -9.26
CA LYS A 103 6.08 -8.36 -8.98
C LYS A 103 6.02 -8.64 -7.49
N ASP A 104 4.85 -8.46 -6.91
CA ASP A 104 4.61 -8.63 -5.49
C ASP A 104 4.97 -10.06 -5.04
N HIS A 105 5.66 -10.20 -3.90
CA HIS A 105 6.12 -11.50 -3.42
C HIS A 105 4.95 -12.24 -2.74
N PRO A 106 4.66 -13.51 -3.09
CA PRO A 106 3.48 -14.23 -2.57
C PRO A 106 3.53 -14.51 -1.06
N GLU A 107 4.70 -14.50 -0.43
CA GLU A 107 4.91 -14.99 0.94
C GLU A 107 5.69 -14.01 1.83
N GLN A 108 6.65 -13.27 1.27
CA GLN A 108 7.49 -12.33 2.01
C GLN A 108 7.05 -10.88 1.80
N CYS A 109 7.43 -10.01 2.73
CA CYS A 109 7.26 -8.57 2.57
C CYS A 109 8.24 -8.06 1.51
N GLY A 110 7.73 -7.56 0.38
CA GLY A 110 8.55 -7.04 -0.70
C GLY A 110 8.09 -7.51 -2.08
N CYS A 111 8.96 -7.30 -3.07
CA CYS A 111 8.69 -7.65 -4.45
C CYS A 111 9.92 -8.21 -5.15
N PHE A 112 9.69 -9.02 -6.17
CA PHE A 112 10.71 -9.46 -7.11
C PHE A 112 10.90 -8.41 -8.20
N ILE A 113 12.15 -8.12 -8.54
CA ILE A 113 12.46 -7.36 -9.75
C ILE A 113 12.36 -8.32 -10.94
N VAL A 114 11.51 -7.98 -11.89
CA VAL A 114 11.36 -8.73 -13.14
C VAL A 114 12.27 -8.06 -14.17
N ASN A 115 13.45 -8.64 -14.36
CA ASN A 115 14.30 -8.29 -15.50
C ASN A 115 13.75 -8.98 -16.74
N ASN A 116 13.55 -8.21 -17.81
CA ASN A 116 13.33 -8.73 -19.15
C ASN A 116 14.58 -9.45 -19.66
#